data_AF-A0A1F2W9V5-F1
#
_entry.id   AF-A0A1F2W9V5-F1
#
_cell.length_a   1.000
_cell.length_b   1.000
_cell.length_c   1.000
_cell.angle_alpha   90.00
_cell.angle_beta   90.00
_cell.angle_gamma   90.00
#
_symmetry.space_group_name_H-M   'P 1'
#
loop_
_entity.id
_entity.type
_entity.pdbx_description
1 polymer ?
#
loop_
_entity_poly.entity_id
_entity_poly.type
_entity_poly.pdbx_seq_one_letter_code
_entity_poly.pdbx_strand_id
1 'polypeptide(L)'
;MVRWITRALAIFVVVAIALIVLDFAELLVPVDANGRASMASTIPACNGRAYAEGFTYKIREPERGDIVAIHAARGPDGAIAPDRDANDLVLALRVAAEPGDQIVGRDGAVFVNGIKLDDIDTPPFPQVDVGGEQYFVLGDNRTAAIDSRTFGPVLQNAIFAKVFVVFWPLRDFTFRTDPESGVPPGPTRCD
;
A
#
# COMPACT_ATOMS: atom_id res chain seq x y z
N MET A 1 -19.94 40.84 -25.89
CA MET A 1 -18.63 40.59 -25.26
C MET A 1 -18.75 39.67 -24.04
N VAL A 2 -19.60 39.98 -23.06
CA VAL A 2 -19.75 39.16 -21.82
C VAL A 2 -20.13 37.69 -22.07
N ARG A 3 -21.01 37.39 -23.05
CA ARG A 3 -21.47 36.02 -23.34
C ARG A 3 -20.40 35.08 -23.92
N TRP A 4 -19.38 35.59 -24.59
CA TRP A 4 -18.30 34.74 -25.11
C TRP A 4 -17.27 34.45 -24.02
N ILE A 5 -17.03 35.42 -23.12
CA ILE A 5 -16.16 35.26 -21.96
C ILE A 5 -16.75 34.23 -20.99
N THR A 6 -18.06 34.31 -20.68
CA THR A 6 -18.70 33.34 -19.78
C THR A 6 -18.73 31.93 -20.36
N ARG A 7 -18.93 31.78 -21.68
CA ARG A 7 -18.86 30.48 -22.36
C ARG A 7 -17.44 29.91 -22.36
N ALA A 8 -16.44 30.74 -22.66
CA ALA A 8 -15.04 30.32 -22.63
C ALA A 8 -14.61 29.90 -21.22
N LEU A 9 -15.01 30.66 -20.19
CA LEU A 9 -14.75 30.33 -18.79
C LEU A 9 -15.45 29.03 -18.36
N ALA A 10 -16.72 28.84 -18.73
CA ALA A 10 -17.45 27.62 -18.42
C ALA A 10 -16.81 26.39 -19.08
N ILE A 11 -16.40 26.50 -20.35
CA ILE A 11 -15.68 25.43 -21.06
C ILE A 11 -14.35 25.15 -20.36
N PHE A 12 -13.58 26.18 -20.01
CA PHE A 12 -12.32 26.01 -19.28
C PHE A 12 -12.51 25.29 -17.95
N VAL A 13 -13.51 25.67 -17.15
CA VAL A 13 -13.82 25.01 -15.88
C VAL A 13 -14.22 23.56 -16.08
N VAL A 14 -15.07 23.26 -17.08
CA VAL A 14 -15.47 21.87 -17.38
C VAL A 14 -14.29 21.04 -17.85
N VAL A 15 -13.42 21.57 -18.71
CA VAL A 15 -12.21 20.88 -19.17
C VAL A 15 -11.24 20.67 -18.00
N ALA A 16 -11.04 21.67 -17.14
CA ALA A 16 -10.20 21.53 -15.96
C ALA A 16 -10.75 20.47 -15.00
N ILE A 17 -12.06 20.45 -14.75
CA ILE A 17 -12.71 19.41 -13.94
C ILE A 17 -12.58 18.05 -14.61
N ALA A 18 -12.76 17.94 -15.93
CA ALA A 18 -12.60 16.69 -16.65
C ALA A 18 -11.16 16.15 -16.60
N LEU A 19 -10.16 17.01 -16.74
CA LEU A 19 -8.75 16.65 -16.59
C LEU A 19 -8.42 16.23 -15.16
N ILE A 20 -8.96 16.94 -14.16
CA ILE A 20 -8.88 16.54 -12.75
C ILE A 20 -9.54 15.17 -12.56
N VAL A 21 -10.75 14.94 -13.07
CA VAL A 21 -11.44 13.64 -12.94
C VAL A 21 -10.68 12.51 -13.65
N LEU A 22 -10.07 12.77 -14.81
CA LEU A 22 -9.26 11.79 -15.54
C LEU A 22 -7.94 11.49 -14.80
N ASP A 23 -7.27 12.49 -14.22
CA ASP A 23 -6.10 12.29 -13.35
C ASP A 23 -6.51 11.61 -12.02
N PHE A 24 -7.71 11.88 -11.52
CA PHE A 24 -8.30 11.23 -10.34
C PHE A 24 -8.81 9.81 -10.62
N ALA A 25 -8.96 9.39 -11.87
CA ALA A 25 -9.42 8.02 -12.18
C ALA A 25 -8.36 6.97 -11.76
N GLU A 26 -7.09 7.34 -11.76
CA GLU A 26 -5.97 6.54 -11.20
C GLU A 26 -5.85 6.68 -9.67
N LEU A 27 -6.63 7.57 -9.05
CA LEU A 27 -6.62 7.88 -7.62
C LEU A 27 -7.49 6.95 -6.78
N LEU A 28 -8.32 6.10 -7.35
CA LEU A 28 -9.19 5.22 -6.58
C LEU A 28 -9.04 3.80 -7.09
N VAL A 29 -8.01 3.14 -6.58
CA VAL A 29 -7.70 1.76 -6.94
C VAL A 29 -8.48 0.85 -5.98
N PRO A 30 -9.42 0.03 -6.46
CA PRO A 30 -10.04 -0.97 -5.62
C PRO A 30 -8.99 -2.01 -5.25
N VAL A 31 -8.76 -2.18 -3.95
CA VAL A 31 -7.92 -3.24 -3.41
C VAL A 31 -8.86 -4.32 -2.89
N ASP A 32 -8.95 -5.42 -3.63
CA ASP A 32 -9.71 -6.60 -3.23
C ASP A 32 -8.80 -7.59 -2.52
N ALA A 33 -9.26 -8.09 -1.38
CA ALA A 33 -8.55 -9.10 -0.62
C ALA A 33 -8.57 -10.50 -1.27
N ASN A 34 -9.38 -10.74 -2.32
CA ASN A 34 -9.53 -11.96 -3.16
C ASN A 34 -8.63 -13.18 -2.82
N GLY A 35 -8.73 -13.74 -1.61
CA GLY A 35 -7.89 -14.85 -1.13
C GLY A 35 -6.40 -14.51 -0.86
N ARG A 36 -5.96 -13.27 -1.07
CA ARG A 36 -4.64 -12.77 -0.69
C ARG A 36 -4.69 -12.28 0.74
N ALA A 37 -4.33 -13.17 1.64
CA ALA A 37 -4.37 -12.91 3.07
C ALA A 37 -3.28 -11.96 3.56
N SER A 38 -2.47 -11.33 2.69
CA SER A 38 -1.26 -10.56 3.06
C SER A 38 -1.54 -9.42 4.04
N MET A 39 -2.70 -8.77 3.92
CA MET A 39 -3.16 -7.72 4.83
C MET A 39 -4.38 -8.17 5.64
N ALA A 40 -4.64 -9.48 5.81
CA ALA A 40 -5.89 -10.02 6.37
C ALA A 40 -6.31 -9.42 7.72
N SER A 41 -5.35 -8.95 8.52
CA SER A 41 -5.56 -8.29 9.80
C SER A 41 -6.05 -6.84 9.68
N THR A 42 -5.77 -6.18 8.55
CA THR A 42 -6.09 -4.79 8.27
C THR A 42 -7.16 -4.63 7.18
N ILE A 43 -7.16 -5.50 6.17
CA ILE A 43 -8.17 -5.62 5.11
C ILE A 43 -8.71 -7.06 5.19
N PRO A 44 -10.00 -7.26 5.49
CA PRO A 44 -10.56 -8.60 5.70
C PRO A 44 -10.33 -9.55 4.50
N ALA A 45 -9.82 -10.75 4.75
CA ALA A 45 -9.33 -11.66 3.69
C ALA A 45 -10.42 -12.15 2.69
N CYS A 46 -11.68 -12.16 3.12
CA CYS A 46 -12.74 -12.93 2.46
C CYS A 46 -13.65 -12.10 1.55
N ASN A 47 -13.65 -10.79 1.75
CA ASN A 47 -14.41 -9.83 0.97
C ASN A 47 -13.97 -8.38 1.22
N GLY A 48 -12.85 -8.17 1.91
CA GLY A 48 -12.39 -6.83 2.29
C GLY A 48 -12.17 -6.00 1.04
N ARG A 49 -12.73 -4.79 1.06
CA ARG A 49 -12.53 -3.80 0.00
C ARG A 49 -11.99 -2.54 0.59
N ALA A 50 -10.90 -2.08 0.00
CA ALA A 50 -10.28 -0.83 0.34
C ALA A 50 -10.12 0.03 -0.91
N TYR A 51 -10.00 1.33 -0.70
CA TYR A 51 -9.57 2.27 -1.74
C TYR A 51 -8.18 2.76 -1.42
N ALA A 52 -7.36 2.82 -2.46
CA ALA A 52 -6.05 3.46 -2.43
C ALA A 52 -6.01 4.68 -3.36
N GLU A 53 -5.25 5.70 -2.96
CA GLU A 53 -5.06 6.94 -3.68
C GLU A 53 -3.59 7.25 -3.96
N GLY A 54 -3.26 7.60 -5.21
CA GLY A 54 -1.90 7.91 -5.65
C GLY A 54 -1.46 9.36 -5.51
N PHE A 55 -2.32 10.30 -5.12
CA PHE A 55 -1.99 11.72 -5.08
C PHE A 55 -1.05 12.05 -3.93
N THR A 56 -1.24 11.40 -2.78
CA THR A 56 -0.37 11.62 -1.62
C THR A 56 1.09 11.39 -1.96
N TYR A 57 1.41 10.35 -2.75
CA TYR A 57 2.79 10.06 -3.15
C TYR A 57 3.32 10.91 -4.31
N LYS A 58 2.48 11.80 -4.88
CA LYS A 58 2.95 12.89 -5.75
C LYS A 58 3.43 14.11 -4.94
N ILE A 59 3.06 14.22 -3.66
CA ILE A 59 3.37 15.38 -2.81
C ILE A 59 4.36 15.07 -1.69
N ARG A 60 4.21 13.89 -1.07
CA ARG A 60 5.09 13.43 0.01
C ARG A 60 5.61 12.03 -0.29
N GLU A 61 6.69 11.67 0.38
CA GLU A 61 7.23 10.33 0.30
C GLU A 61 6.40 9.36 1.17
N PRO A 62 6.37 8.05 0.84
CA PRO A 62 5.80 7.04 1.74
C PRO A 62 6.49 7.07 3.11
N GLU A 63 5.70 6.91 4.17
CA GLU A 63 6.20 6.94 5.55
C GLU A 63 5.88 5.62 6.24
N ARG A 64 6.65 5.30 7.28
CA ARG A 64 6.47 4.11 8.12
C ARG A 64 5.05 4.07 8.64
N GLY A 65 4.44 2.89 8.53
CA GLY A 65 3.04 2.67 8.89
C GLY A 65 2.07 2.94 7.75
N ASP A 66 2.46 3.60 6.66
CA ASP A 66 1.59 3.71 5.49
C ASP A 66 1.25 2.34 4.92
N ILE A 67 -0.02 2.15 4.54
CA ILE A 67 -0.43 1.01 3.74
C ILE A 67 -0.30 1.44 2.27
N VAL A 68 0.64 0.83 1.57
CA VAL A 68 0.97 1.13 0.18
C VAL A 68 0.43 0.06 -0.75
N ALA A 69 -0.02 0.48 -1.93
CA ALA A 69 -0.23 -0.39 -3.08
C ALA A 69 1.01 -0.31 -3.97
N ILE A 70 1.53 -1.47 -4.35
CA ILE A 70 2.67 -1.61 -5.25
C ILE A 70 2.28 -2.39 -6.50
N HIS A 71 2.87 -2.00 -7.62
CA HIS A 71 2.84 -2.80 -8.84
C HIS A 71 3.85 -3.95 -8.71
N ALA A 72 3.41 -5.15 -9.08
CA ALA A 72 4.22 -6.35 -9.08
C ALA A 72 3.90 -7.20 -10.30
N ALA A 73 4.86 -8.00 -10.73
CA ALA A 73 4.71 -8.95 -11.81
C ALA A 73 4.93 -10.38 -11.31
N ARG A 74 4.24 -11.34 -11.93
CA ARG A 74 4.62 -12.75 -11.82
C ARG A 74 5.62 -13.11 -12.91
N GLY A 75 6.82 -13.48 -12.50
CA GLY A 75 7.88 -14.00 -13.36
C GLY A 75 7.54 -15.35 -13.99
N PRO A 76 8.32 -15.78 -15.01
CA PRO A 76 8.10 -17.06 -15.71
C PRO A 76 8.23 -18.30 -14.81
N ASP A 77 8.98 -18.19 -13.73
CA ASP A 77 9.18 -19.19 -12.68
C ASP A 77 8.08 -19.17 -11.60
N GLY A 78 7.12 -18.24 -11.73
CA GLY A 78 6.05 -18.03 -10.76
C GLY A 78 6.42 -17.11 -9.59
N ALA A 79 7.66 -16.63 -9.51
CA ALA A 79 8.08 -15.68 -8.49
C ALA A 79 7.33 -14.36 -8.66
N ILE A 80 6.94 -13.71 -7.56
CA ILE A 80 6.32 -12.40 -7.58
C ILE A 80 7.35 -11.38 -7.12
N ALA A 81 7.58 -10.36 -7.93
CA ALA A 81 8.50 -9.28 -7.63
C ALA A 81 7.88 -7.91 -7.96
N PRO A 82 8.24 -6.84 -7.24
CA PRO A 82 7.85 -5.49 -7.59
C PRO A 82 8.33 -5.14 -9.00
N ASP A 83 7.44 -4.56 -9.79
CA ASP A 83 7.74 -4.07 -11.14
C ASP A 83 6.82 -2.88 -11.38
N ARG A 84 7.40 -1.70 -11.57
CA ARG A 84 6.66 -0.45 -11.74
C ARG A 84 5.75 -0.47 -12.96
N ASP A 85 6.20 -1.10 -14.04
CA ASP A 85 5.52 -1.04 -15.33
C ASP A 85 4.51 -2.21 -15.49
N ALA A 86 4.41 -3.06 -14.48
CA ALA A 86 3.51 -4.21 -14.43
C ALA A 86 2.09 -3.81 -14.04
N ASN A 87 1.09 -4.37 -14.73
CA ASN A 87 -0.33 -4.13 -14.47
C ASN A 87 -1.11 -5.42 -14.17
N ASP A 88 -0.41 -6.54 -13.98
CA ASP A 88 -0.97 -7.86 -13.70
C ASP A 88 -1.23 -8.08 -12.20
N LEU A 89 -0.44 -7.46 -11.32
CA LEU A 89 -0.57 -7.62 -9.87
C LEU A 89 -0.47 -6.30 -9.12
N VAL A 90 -1.47 -6.05 -8.27
CA VAL A 90 -1.38 -5.06 -7.20
C VAL A 90 -1.26 -5.79 -5.86
N LEU A 91 -0.27 -5.40 -5.06
CA LEU A 91 -0.08 -5.87 -3.68
C LEU A 91 -0.29 -4.70 -2.72
N ALA A 92 -1.13 -4.89 -1.71
CA ALA A 92 -1.22 -3.97 -0.58
C ALA A 92 -0.34 -4.49 0.56
N LEU A 93 0.58 -3.66 1.05
CA LEU A 93 1.54 -3.96 2.10
C LEU A 93 1.73 -2.73 2.98
N ARG A 94 2.34 -2.88 4.16
CA ARG A 94 2.67 -1.77 5.06
C ARG A 94 4.14 -1.41 4.97
N VAL A 95 4.46 -0.12 4.92
CA VAL A 95 5.84 0.36 5.05
C VAL A 95 6.34 0.07 6.47
N ALA A 96 7.31 -0.82 6.57
CA ALA A 96 7.94 -1.20 7.83
C ALA A 96 9.22 -0.41 8.10
N ALA A 97 10.00 -0.11 7.05
CA ALA A 97 11.22 0.68 7.12
C ALA A 97 11.39 1.57 5.88
N GLU A 98 12.02 2.72 6.08
CA GLU A 98 12.22 3.82 5.13
C GLU A 98 13.67 3.88 4.63
N PRO A 99 13.98 4.70 3.61
CA PRO A 99 15.36 4.95 3.19
C PRO A 99 16.30 5.28 4.34
N GLY A 100 17.41 4.54 4.44
CA GLY A 100 18.42 4.71 5.48
C GLY A 100 18.17 3.93 6.78
N ASP A 101 17.01 3.29 6.92
CA ASP A 101 16.75 2.40 8.04
C ASP A 101 17.51 1.06 7.89
N GLN A 102 17.75 0.43 9.03
CA GLN A 102 18.16 -0.96 9.14
C GLN A 102 17.04 -1.79 9.73
N ILE A 103 16.63 -2.86 9.05
CA ILE A 103 15.55 -3.74 9.49
C ILE A 103 16.01 -5.19 9.63
N VAL A 104 15.55 -5.89 10.66
CA VAL A 104 15.85 -7.31 10.89
C VAL A 104 14.68 -8.03 11.54
N GLY A 105 14.44 -9.28 11.15
CA GLY A 105 13.50 -10.19 11.80
C GLY A 105 14.26 -11.20 12.66
N ARG A 106 14.10 -11.14 13.98
CA ARG A 106 14.72 -12.09 14.93
C ARG A 106 13.80 -12.35 16.11
N ASP A 107 13.89 -13.52 16.70
CA ASP A 107 13.15 -13.91 17.91
C ASP A 107 11.62 -13.67 17.80
N GLY A 108 11.06 -13.91 16.61
CA GLY A 108 9.63 -13.71 16.33
C GLY A 108 9.20 -12.25 16.17
N ALA A 109 10.12 -11.29 16.17
CA ALA A 109 9.81 -9.86 16.10
C ALA A 109 10.62 -9.14 15.02
N VAL A 110 10.08 -8.01 14.56
CA VAL A 110 10.76 -7.09 13.64
C VAL A 110 11.36 -5.94 14.43
N PHE A 111 12.61 -5.61 14.12
CA PHE A 111 13.31 -4.46 14.68
C PHE A 111 13.75 -3.53 13.56
N VAL A 112 13.52 -2.24 13.73
CA VAL A 112 13.99 -1.18 12.85
C VAL A 112 14.91 -0.26 13.65
N ASN A 113 16.15 -0.10 13.20
CA ASN A 113 17.23 0.61 13.91
C ASN A 113 17.37 0.14 15.37
N GLY A 114 17.19 -1.16 15.61
CA GLY A 114 17.26 -1.78 16.93
C GLY A 114 16.00 -1.64 17.80
N ILE A 115 14.99 -0.88 17.36
CA ILE A 115 13.72 -0.68 18.08
C ILE A 115 12.68 -1.67 17.56
N LYS A 116 11.99 -2.36 18.46
CA LYS A 116 10.90 -3.29 18.09
C LYS A 116 9.79 -2.52 17.36
N LEU A 117 9.40 -3.00 16.18
CA LEU A 117 8.43 -2.33 15.30
C LEU A 117 6.99 -2.53 15.78
N ASP A 118 6.61 -3.79 16.04
CA ASP A 118 5.25 -4.18 16.42
C ASP A 118 5.24 -5.51 17.19
N ASP A 119 4.09 -5.87 17.76
CA ASP A 119 3.86 -7.13 18.47
C ASP A 119 3.33 -8.26 17.56
N ILE A 120 3.60 -8.21 16.25
CA ILE A 120 3.16 -9.25 15.30
C ILE A 120 4.25 -10.31 15.16
N ASP A 121 3.90 -11.57 15.47
CA ASP A 121 4.81 -12.71 15.30
C ASP A 121 5.28 -12.82 13.85
N THR A 122 6.59 -12.76 13.65
CA THR A 122 7.21 -12.65 12.33
C THR A 122 8.34 -13.68 12.16
N PRO A 123 8.29 -14.52 11.11
CA PRO A 123 9.41 -15.39 10.74
C PRO A 123 10.72 -14.61 10.60
N PRO A 124 11.85 -15.15 11.07
CA PRO A 124 13.12 -14.44 11.04
C PRO A 124 13.60 -14.19 9.60
N PHE A 125 14.27 -13.06 9.40
CA PHE A 125 14.90 -12.69 8.13
C PHE A 125 16.20 -11.92 8.42
N PRO A 126 17.21 -12.01 7.54
CA PRO A 126 18.50 -11.37 7.77
C PRO A 126 18.35 -9.85 7.88
N GLN A 127 19.34 -9.22 8.51
CA GLN A 127 19.40 -7.77 8.54
C GLN A 127 19.52 -7.21 7.12
N VAL A 128 18.74 -6.17 6.84
CA VAL A 128 18.71 -5.45 5.56
C VAL A 128 18.88 -3.96 5.84
N ASP A 129 19.84 -3.34 5.17
CA ASP A 129 19.98 -1.88 5.13
C ASP A 129 19.16 -1.36 3.94
N VAL A 130 18.22 -0.47 4.21
CA VAL A 130 17.27 0.04 3.21
C VAL A 130 17.91 1.19 2.44
N GLY A 131 18.04 1.03 1.11
CA GLY A 131 18.70 2.01 0.24
C GLY A 131 17.96 3.35 0.13
N GLY A 132 18.65 4.37 -0.40
CA GLY A 132 18.20 5.78 -0.41
C GLY A 132 16.89 6.11 -1.14
N GLU A 133 16.32 5.18 -1.89
CA GLU A 133 15.01 5.33 -2.56
C GLU A 133 14.18 4.04 -2.44
N GLN A 134 14.47 3.24 -1.41
CA GLN A 134 13.84 1.96 -1.19
C GLN A 134 13.04 1.96 0.10
N TYR A 135 12.04 1.09 0.14
CA TYR A 135 11.19 0.87 1.30
C TYR A 135 11.14 -0.62 1.57
N PHE A 136 11.21 -1.00 2.83
CA PHE A 136 10.94 -2.38 3.24
C PHE A 136 9.47 -2.48 3.62
N VAL A 137 8.71 -3.28 2.88
CA VAL A 137 7.26 -3.43 3.09
C VAL A 137 6.93 -4.81 3.61
N LEU A 138 6.00 -4.88 4.56
CA LEU A 138 5.55 -6.11 5.20
C LEU A 138 4.03 -6.23 5.10
N GLY A 139 3.54 -7.44 4.87
CA GLY A 139 2.13 -7.70 5.07
C GLY A 139 1.83 -7.82 6.57
N ASP A 140 0.68 -7.29 7.00
CA ASP A 140 0.26 -7.42 8.39
C ASP A 140 -0.07 -8.88 8.76
N ASN A 141 -0.35 -9.74 7.78
CA ASN A 141 -0.39 -11.19 7.96
C ASN A 141 0.98 -11.80 7.61
N ARG A 142 1.88 -11.76 8.58
CA ARG A 142 3.29 -12.15 8.43
C ARG A 142 3.48 -13.60 7.97
N THR A 143 2.52 -14.50 8.16
CA THR A 143 2.64 -15.91 7.76
C THR A 143 2.24 -16.19 6.30
N ALA A 144 1.40 -15.32 5.70
CA ALA A 144 0.85 -15.54 4.36
C ALA A 144 1.25 -14.46 3.34
N ALA A 145 1.84 -13.35 3.79
CA ALA A 145 2.24 -12.27 2.92
C ALA A 145 3.46 -12.63 2.04
N ILE A 146 3.35 -12.34 0.74
CA ILE A 146 4.49 -12.22 -0.16
C ILE A 146 4.88 -10.74 -0.11
N ASP A 147 6.00 -10.45 0.54
CA ASP A 147 6.43 -9.09 0.86
C ASP A 147 7.97 -8.95 0.75
N SER A 148 8.55 -7.88 1.29
CA SER A 148 10.00 -7.61 1.16
C SER A 148 10.89 -8.70 1.76
N ARG A 149 10.37 -9.60 2.59
CA ARG A 149 11.11 -10.79 3.05
C ARG A 149 11.37 -11.79 1.91
N THR A 150 10.53 -11.77 0.88
CA THR A 150 10.62 -12.65 -0.29
C THR A 150 11.37 -11.98 -1.44
N PHE A 151 11.02 -10.73 -1.77
CA PHE A 151 11.54 -10.04 -2.95
C PHE A 151 12.52 -8.90 -2.65
N GLY A 152 12.79 -8.60 -1.37
CA GLY A 152 13.69 -7.52 -0.94
C GLY A 152 13.03 -6.14 -0.86
N PRO A 153 13.82 -5.08 -0.61
CA PRO A 153 13.32 -3.71 -0.61
C PRO A 153 12.72 -3.28 -1.95
N VAL A 154 11.68 -2.46 -1.89
CA VAL A 154 10.92 -1.96 -3.04
C VAL A 154 11.34 -0.54 -3.36
N LEU A 155 11.60 -0.24 -4.63
CA LEU A 155 11.88 1.12 -5.07
C LEU A 155 10.64 2.01 -4.90
N GLN A 156 10.85 3.27 -4.50
CA GLN A 156 9.79 4.26 -4.31
C GLN A 156 8.85 4.35 -5.52
N ASN A 157 9.41 4.26 -6.72
CA ASN A 157 8.66 4.38 -7.96
C ASN A 157 7.69 3.22 -8.25
N ALA A 158 7.82 2.08 -7.56
CA ALA A 158 6.88 0.97 -7.64
C ALA A 158 5.70 1.12 -6.68
N ILE A 159 5.80 2.04 -5.71
CA ILE A 159 4.72 2.44 -4.80
C ILE A 159 3.89 3.53 -5.48
N PHE A 160 2.65 3.23 -5.81
CA PHE A 160 1.83 4.13 -6.63
C PHE A 160 0.59 4.67 -5.91
N ALA A 161 0.14 4.04 -4.82
CA ALA A 161 -1.02 4.53 -4.06
C ALA A 161 -0.96 4.20 -2.57
N LYS A 162 -1.56 5.06 -1.74
CA LYS A 162 -1.80 4.87 -0.30
C LYS A 162 -3.22 4.38 -0.06
N VAL A 163 -3.38 3.26 0.64
CA VAL A 163 -4.70 2.83 1.12
C VAL A 163 -5.15 3.76 2.24
N PHE A 164 -6.25 4.48 2.03
CA PHE A 164 -6.76 5.50 2.96
C PHE A 164 -8.09 5.12 3.60
N VAL A 165 -8.82 4.16 3.02
CA VAL A 165 -10.10 3.70 3.58
C VAL A 165 -10.31 2.21 3.31
N VAL A 166 -10.72 1.49 4.35
CA VAL A 166 -11.31 0.15 4.23
C VAL A 166 -12.80 0.36 4.45
N PHE A 167 -13.61 0.11 3.42
CA PHE A 167 -15.03 0.46 3.43
C PHE A 167 -15.96 -0.75 3.50
N TRP A 168 -15.44 -1.94 3.21
CA TRP A 168 -16.20 -3.19 3.30
C TRP A 168 -15.43 -4.26 4.07
N PRO A 169 -16.10 -5.03 4.98
CA PRO A 169 -17.53 -4.97 5.30
C PRO A 169 -17.91 -3.70 6.05
N LEU A 170 -19.17 -3.23 5.92
CA LEU A 170 -19.62 -1.94 6.50
C LEU A 170 -19.43 -1.84 8.03
N ARG A 171 -19.27 -2.97 8.72
CA ARG A 171 -18.95 -3.02 10.16
C ARG A 171 -17.53 -2.58 10.48
N ASP A 172 -16.63 -2.68 9.50
CA ASP A 172 -15.20 -2.35 9.62
C ASP A 172 -14.86 -1.03 8.89
N PHE A 173 -15.88 -0.22 8.57
CA PHE A 173 -15.69 1.08 7.91
C PHE A 173 -14.78 1.97 8.75
N THR A 174 -13.54 2.16 8.29
CA THR A 174 -12.51 2.89 9.03
C THR A 174 -11.70 3.75 8.06
N PHE A 175 -11.64 5.06 8.32
CA PHE A 175 -10.67 5.94 7.68
C PHE A 175 -9.29 5.67 8.29
N ARG A 176 -8.35 5.25 7.45
CA ARG A 176 -6.95 5.02 7.85
C ARG A 176 -6.18 6.30 7.57
N THR A 177 -6.37 7.30 8.41
CA THR A 177 -5.63 8.57 8.33
C THR A 177 -4.30 8.52 9.06
N ASP A 178 -4.15 7.60 10.02
CA ASP A 178 -3.06 7.65 11.00
C ASP A 178 -2.06 6.49 10.81
N PRO A 179 -0.73 6.76 10.96
CA PRO A 179 0.35 5.75 10.87
C PRO A 179 0.33 4.68 11.97
N GLU A 180 -0.40 4.89 13.07
CA GLU A 180 -0.44 3.96 14.20
C GLU A 180 -1.36 2.77 13.92
N SER A 181 -0.85 1.75 13.24
CA SER A 181 -1.57 0.47 13.08
C SER A 181 -1.15 -0.54 14.15
N GLY A 182 -1.69 -0.37 15.35
CA GLY A 182 -1.64 -1.38 16.42
C GLY A 182 -2.87 -2.29 16.48
N VAL A 183 -3.77 -2.24 15.49
CA VAL A 183 -5.04 -3.00 15.56
C VAL A 183 -4.77 -4.48 15.25
N PRO A 184 -5.10 -5.41 16.18
CA PRO A 184 -4.93 -6.85 15.97
C PRO A 184 -5.87 -7.36 14.87
N PRO A 185 -5.57 -8.52 14.27
CA PRO A 185 -6.29 -9.01 13.11
C PRO A 185 -7.80 -9.17 13.32
N GLY A 186 -8.58 -8.68 12.35
CA GLY A 186 -9.85 -9.32 12.00
C GLY A 186 -9.63 -10.78 11.56
N PRO A 187 -10.70 -11.60 11.49
CA PRO A 187 -10.60 -13.02 11.18
C PRO A 187 -9.87 -13.26 9.84
N THR A 188 -8.88 -14.16 9.86
CA THR A 188 -8.02 -14.50 8.72
C THR A 188 -8.57 -15.64 7.86
N ARG A 189 -9.65 -16.29 8.29
CA ARG A 189 -10.30 -17.39 7.56
C ARG A 189 -11.71 -17.01 7.10
N CYS A 190 -12.08 -17.57 5.96
CA CYS A 190 -13.35 -17.38 5.28
C CYS A 190 -14.26 -18.55 5.62
N ASP A 191 -14.81 -18.51 6.84
CA ASP A 191 -15.73 -19.50 7.37
C ASP A 191 -17.17 -18.97 7.25
#